data_AF-A0A7X8WMF1-F1
#
_entry.id   AF-A0A7X8WMF1-F1
#
_cell.length_a   1.000
_cell.length_b   1.000
_cell.length_c   1.000
_cell.angle_alpha   90.00
_cell.angle_beta   90.00
_cell.angle_gamma   90.00
#
_symmetry.space_group_name_H-M   'P 1'
#
loop_
_entity.id
_entity.type
_entity.pdbx_description
1 polymer ?
#
loop_
_entity_poly.entity_id
_entity_poly.type
_entity_poly.pdbx_seq_one_letter_code
_entity_poly.pdbx_strand_id
1 'polypeptide(L)'
;MKSIKQSNRLISLDILRGVTIAGMIMVNNPGSWGSIYKPLKHASWHGLTPTDLVFPFFMFIMGVSTFMSLRKYNFEPSRESVWKIAKRTIIIFLIGLGLNWFGQLSSGLGAGENFITAASHFDTIRILGVMQRLALAYGFAALIGILFKPKQIVWIIATLLVGYFFILFFGNGFEMSEQNIISIVDQNLWGEAHMYKDWGPDGQITLDPEGLLSTLPSIAHVLIGFLFGKMIVENKNNHKRVEKVMIWGTVLAFAGLLLQYG
;
A
#
# COMPACT_ATOMS: atom_id res chain seq x y z
N MET A 1 -24.94 34.39 -5.36
CA MET A 1 -23.93 33.97 -4.38
C MET A 1 -23.85 32.44 -4.39
N LYS A 2 -22.82 31.84 -5.01
CA LYS A 2 -22.64 30.38 -4.97
C LYS A 2 -22.34 29.99 -3.53
N SER A 3 -23.28 29.32 -2.86
CA SER A 3 -23.05 28.68 -1.56
C SER A 3 -21.85 27.76 -1.70
N ILE A 4 -20.71 28.15 -1.12
CA ILE A 4 -19.55 27.29 -0.97
C ILE A 4 -19.98 26.22 0.02
N LYS A 5 -20.48 25.10 -0.50
CA LYS A 5 -20.88 23.96 0.30
C LYS A 5 -19.66 23.50 1.10
N GLN A 6 -19.63 23.83 2.39
CA GLN A 6 -18.52 23.51 3.27
C GLN A 6 -18.28 22.01 3.21
N SER A 7 -17.10 21.62 2.72
CA SER A 7 -16.66 20.23 2.69
C SER A 7 -16.49 19.81 4.15
N ASN A 8 -17.53 19.23 4.75
CA ASN A 8 -17.45 18.68 6.10
C ASN A 8 -16.35 17.62 6.12
N ARG A 9 -15.21 18.03 6.68
CA ARG A 9 -14.02 17.21 6.87
C ARG A 9 -14.39 16.07 7.83
N LEU A 10 -14.08 14.84 7.44
CA LEU A 10 -14.35 13.67 8.27
C LEU A 10 -13.28 13.52 9.33
N ILE A 11 -13.59 14.02 10.53
CA ILE A 11 -12.69 13.98 11.69
C ILE A 11 -12.27 12.53 12.01
N SER A 12 -13.20 11.57 11.94
CA SER A 12 -12.90 10.15 12.16
C SER A 12 -11.83 9.60 11.21
N LEU A 13 -11.84 10.05 9.95
CA LEU A 13 -10.85 9.63 8.96
C LEU A 13 -9.47 10.22 9.25
N ASP A 14 -9.43 11.46 9.72
CA ASP A 14 -8.17 12.11 10.08
C ASP A 14 -7.57 11.54 11.37
N ILE A 15 -8.40 11.23 12.38
CA ILE A 15 -7.96 10.51 13.58
C ILE A 15 -7.38 9.16 13.20
N LEU A 16 -8.07 8.39 12.36
CA LEU A 16 -7.60 7.08 11.92
C LEU A 16 -6.25 7.16 11.18
N ARG A 17 -6.04 8.18 10.32
CA ARG A 17 -4.72 8.45 9.72
C ARG A 17 -3.66 8.72 10.77
N GLY A 18 -3.95 9.60 11.73
CA GLY A 18 -3.02 9.96 12.80
C GLY A 18 -2.59 8.75 13.63
N VAL A 19 -3.54 7.92 14.04
CA VAL A 19 -3.28 6.67 14.77
C VAL A 19 -2.45 5.71 13.92
N THR A 20 -2.74 5.57 12.63
CA THR A 20 -1.98 4.68 11.73
C THR A 20 -0.53 5.16 11.57
N ILE A 21 -0.30 6.47 11.46
CA ILE A 21 1.05 7.06 11.40
C ILE A 21 1.79 6.86 12.73
N ALA A 22 1.13 7.09 13.87
CA ALA A 22 1.73 6.84 15.18
C ALA A 22 2.12 5.36 15.35
N GLY A 23 1.25 4.44 14.92
CA GLY A 23 1.55 3.01 14.87
C GLY A 23 2.75 2.69 14.00
N MET A 24 2.82 3.25 12.78
CA MET A 24 3.95 3.07 11.87
C MET A 24 5.28 3.51 12.47
N ILE A 25 5.32 4.67 13.13
CA ILE A 25 6.52 5.18 13.78
C ILE A 25 6.94 4.26 14.93
N MET A 26 5.99 3.79 15.73
CA MET A 26 6.24 2.91 16.87
C MET A 26 6.85 1.57 16.43
N VAL A 27 6.37 0.99 15.32
CA VAL A 27 6.88 -0.31 14.85
C VAL A 27 8.20 -0.20 14.10
N ASN A 28 8.42 0.89 13.37
CA ASN A 28 9.65 1.10 12.60
C ASN A 28 10.82 1.59 13.47
N ASN A 29 10.54 2.06 14.68
CA ASN A 29 11.57 2.54 15.60
C ASN A 29 11.36 1.97 17.01
N PRO A 30 11.59 0.66 17.22
CA PRO A 30 11.39 0.00 18.51
C PRO A 30 12.45 0.39 19.56
N GLY A 31 13.39 1.29 19.23
CA GLY A 31 14.51 1.70 20.07
C GLY A 31 15.65 0.67 20.07
N SER A 32 15.37 -0.56 20.51
CA SER A 32 16.33 -1.68 20.47
C SER A 32 15.75 -2.87 19.72
N TRP A 33 16.42 -3.24 18.62
CA TRP A 33 16.07 -4.41 17.81
C TRP A 33 16.24 -5.75 18.56
N GLY A 34 17.01 -5.77 19.66
CA GLY A 34 17.19 -6.95 20.51
C GLY A 34 16.05 -7.19 21.51
N SER A 35 15.24 -6.17 21.81
CA SER A 35 14.23 -6.20 22.89
C SER A 35 12.86 -5.67 22.44
N ILE A 36 12.41 -6.10 21.26
CA ILE A 36 11.10 -5.70 20.72
C ILE A 36 9.98 -6.44 21.47
N TYR A 37 8.97 -5.70 21.96
CA TYR A 37 7.76 -6.29 22.53
C TYR A 37 7.06 -7.20 21.52
N LYS A 38 6.62 -8.40 21.96
CA LYS A 38 6.04 -9.43 21.07
C LYS A 38 4.95 -8.91 20.11
N PRO A 39 3.99 -8.05 20.53
CA PRO A 39 2.95 -7.53 19.62
C PRO A 39 3.47 -6.57 18.55
N LEU A 40 4.66 -6.00 18.73
CA LEU A 40 5.30 -5.08 17.79
C LEU A 40 6.25 -5.78 16.81
N LYS A 41 6.47 -7.09 16.97
CA LYS A 41 7.27 -7.87 16.02
C LYS A 41 6.45 -8.20 14.78
N HIS A 42 7.09 -8.12 13.62
CA HIS A 42 6.56 -8.66 12.37
C HIS A 42 6.48 -10.19 12.44
N ALA A 43 5.56 -10.78 11.67
CA ALA A 43 5.62 -12.21 11.40
C ALA A 43 6.95 -12.54 10.69
N SER A 44 7.49 -13.75 10.90
CA SER A 44 8.78 -14.13 10.32
C SER A 44 8.72 -14.31 8.80
N TRP A 45 7.60 -14.82 8.28
CA TRP A 45 7.35 -14.95 6.85
C TRP A 45 5.86 -15.13 6.58
N HIS A 46 5.28 -16.21 7.12
CA HIS A 46 3.83 -16.42 7.15
C HIS A 46 3.26 -16.04 8.50
N GLY A 47 2.11 -15.37 8.48
CA GLY A 47 1.38 -14.97 9.67
C GLY A 47 0.82 -13.56 9.54
N LEU A 48 0.17 -13.13 10.61
CA LEU A 48 -0.38 -11.79 10.73
C LEU A 48 -0.20 -11.31 12.17
N THR A 49 0.65 -10.31 12.38
CA THR A 49 0.77 -9.61 13.66
C THR A 49 0.10 -8.24 13.58
N PRO A 50 -0.18 -7.59 14.72
CA PRO A 50 -0.74 -6.23 14.71
C PRO A 50 0.13 -5.22 13.92
N THR A 51 1.44 -5.42 13.91
CA THR A 51 2.42 -4.64 13.15
C THR A 51 2.17 -4.69 11.65
N ASP A 52 1.81 -5.87 11.13
CA ASP A 52 1.60 -6.11 9.70
C ASP A 52 0.33 -5.41 9.17
N LEU A 53 -0.60 -5.03 10.06
CA LEU A 53 -1.86 -4.35 9.72
C LEU A 53 -1.68 -2.86 9.42
N VAL A 54 -0.56 -2.24 9.81
CA VAL A 54 -0.32 -0.80 9.61
C VAL A 54 -0.42 -0.42 8.13
N PHE A 55 0.25 -1.18 7.25
CA PHE A 55 0.24 -0.92 5.82
C PHE A 55 -1.17 -1.10 5.19
N PRO A 56 -1.88 -2.22 5.41
CA PRO A 56 -3.29 -2.37 5.03
C PRO A 56 -4.20 -1.22 5.48
N PHE A 57 -4.04 -0.72 6.72
CA PHE A 57 -4.80 0.45 7.17
C PHE A 57 -4.54 1.70 6.32
N PHE A 58 -3.29 1.98 5.96
CA PHE A 58 -2.98 3.08 5.03
C PHE A 58 -3.68 2.90 3.68
N MET A 59 -3.64 1.69 3.10
CA MET A 59 -4.27 1.39 1.82
C MET A 59 -5.80 1.57 1.90
N PHE A 60 -6.42 1.06 2.96
CA PHE A 60 -7.86 1.19 3.19
C PHE A 60 -8.28 2.67 3.32
N ILE A 61 -7.60 3.42 4.18
CA ILE A 61 -7.85 4.85 4.39
C ILE A 61 -7.65 5.65 3.11
N MET A 62 -6.60 5.32 2.34
CA MET A 62 -6.33 5.89 1.04
C MET A 62 -7.50 5.64 0.08
N GLY A 63 -8.05 4.43 0.04
CA GLY A 63 -9.23 4.09 -0.75
C GLY A 63 -10.45 4.93 -0.40
N VAL A 64 -10.80 4.99 0.89
CA VAL A 64 -11.93 5.81 1.39
C VAL A 64 -11.75 7.28 1.01
N SER A 65 -10.53 7.81 1.20
CA SER A 65 -10.18 9.19 0.87
C SER A 65 -10.26 9.45 -0.64
N THR A 66 -9.89 8.46 -1.45
CA THR A 66 -9.93 8.55 -2.92
C THR A 66 -11.36 8.63 -3.43
N PHE A 67 -12.28 7.82 -2.89
CA PHE A 67 -13.71 7.92 -3.20
C PHE A 67 -14.25 9.33 -2.95
N MET A 68 -13.98 9.89 -1.77
CA MET A 68 -14.44 11.23 -1.40
C MET A 68 -13.83 12.33 -2.29
N SER A 69 -12.56 12.17 -2.64
CA SER A 69 -11.80 13.10 -3.48
C SER A 69 -12.25 13.11 -4.94
N LEU A 70 -12.78 11.97 -5.44
CA LEU A 70 -13.28 11.80 -6.81
C LEU A 70 -14.77 12.11 -6.96
N ARG A 71 -15.54 12.09 -5.87
CA ARG A 71 -16.97 12.44 -5.86
C ARG A 71 -17.28 13.80 -6.49
N LYS A 72 -16.37 14.78 -6.36
CA LYS A 72 -16.54 16.11 -6.96
C LYS A 72 -16.43 16.13 -8.49
N TYR A 73 -15.95 15.05 -9.10
CA TYR A 73 -15.86 14.83 -10.55
C TYR A 73 -16.91 13.83 -11.05
N ASN A 74 -17.95 13.53 -10.25
CA ASN A 74 -19.02 12.59 -10.58
C ASN A 74 -18.57 11.17 -11.01
N PHE A 75 -17.33 10.78 -10.70
CA PHE A 75 -16.73 9.52 -11.14
C PHE A 75 -16.70 9.35 -12.66
N GLU A 76 -16.56 10.44 -13.40
CA GLU A 76 -16.42 10.42 -14.86
C GLU A 76 -14.97 10.72 -15.27
N PRO A 77 -14.46 10.07 -16.33
CA PRO A 77 -13.12 10.31 -16.85
C PRO A 77 -13.06 11.65 -17.58
N SER A 78 -12.95 12.73 -16.82
CA SER A 78 -12.68 14.08 -17.33
C SER A 78 -11.18 14.37 -17.34
N ARG A 79 -10.73 15.25 -18.25
CA ARG A 79 -9.32 15.70 -18.31
C ARG A 79 -8.79 16.18 -16.96
N GLU A 80 -9.62 16.92 -16.20
CA GLU A 80 -9.26 17.39 -14.86
C GLU A 80 -9.08 16.25 -13.85
N SER A 81 -9.98 15.27 -13.87
CA SER A 81 -9.91 14.12 -12.96
C SER A 81 -8.66 13.27 -13.22
N VAL A 82 -8.38 12.97 -14.50
CA VAL A 82 -7.21 12.20 -14.92
C VAL A 82 -5.93 12.95 -14.62
N TRP A 83 -5.86 14.25 -14.93
CA TRP A 83 -4.68 15.08 -14.62
C TRP A 83 -4.40 15.14 -13.13
N LYS A 84 -5.44 15.28 -12.29
CA LYS A 84 -5.29 15.27 -10.83
C LYS A 84 -4.74 13.93 -10.34
N ILE A 85 -5.25 12.81 -10.85
CA ILE A 85 -4.79 11.47 -10.48
C ILE A 85 -3.33 11.28 -10.91
N ALA A 86 -3.00 11.60 -12.17
CA ALA A 86 -1.66 11.50 -12.71
C ALA A 86 -0.66 12.36 -11.92
N LYS A 87 -0.98 13.64 -11.72
CA LYS A 87 -0.14 14.58 -10.94
C LYS A 87 0.11 14.05 -9.52
N ARG A 88 -0.92 13.58 -8.81
CA ARG A 88 -0.75 13.07 -7.45
C ARG A 88 0.06 11.77 -7.43
N THR A 89 -0.17 10.87 -8.38
CA THR A 89 0.60 9.61 -8.52
C THR A 89 2.07 9.92 -8.74
N ILE A 90 2.39 10.79 -9.71
CA ILE A 90 3.76 11.18 -10.04
C ILE A 90 4.43 11.87 -8.84
N ILE A 91 3.75 12.81 -8.18
CA ILE A 91 4.32 13.52 -7.03
C ILE A 91 4.64 12.55 -5.88
N ILE A 92 3.73 11.64 -5.51
CA ILE A 92 3.98 10.68 -4.43
C ILE A 92 5.15 9.75 -4.81
N PHE A 93 5.20 9.31 -6.07
CA PHE A 93 6.27 8.46 -6.57
C PHE A 93 7.64 9.17 -6.52
N LEU A 94 7.72 10.41 -7.00
CA LEU A 94 8.94 11.22 -6.97
C LEU A 94 9.38 11.55 -5.53
N ILE A 95 8.45 11.83 -4.63
CA ILE A 95 8.76 11.99 -3.20
C ILE A 95 9.37 10.70 -2.64
N GLY A 96 8.82 9.53 -3.00
CA GLY A 96 9.37 8.23 -2.61
C GLY A 96 10.81 8.04 -3.09
N LEU A 97 11.08 8.33 -4.36
CA LEU A 97 12.45 8.27 -4.91
C LEU A 97 13.40 9.26 -4.22
N GLY A 98 12.93 10.49 -3.97
CA GLY A 98 13.71 11.49 -3.25
C GLY A 98 14.05 11.08 -1.81
N LEU A 99 13.12 10.41 -1.11
CA LEU A 99 13.38 9.85 0.22
C LEU A 99 14.36 8.68 0.19
N ASN A 100 14.27 7.79 -0.81
CA ASN A 100 15.22 6.69 -0.99
C ASN A 100 16.64 7.23 -1.24
N TRP A 101 16.76 8.21 -2.14
CA TRP A 101 18.03 8.91 -2.39
C TRP A 101 18.56 9.60 -1.13
N PHE A 102 17.71 10.34 -0.41
CA PHE A 102 18.10 11.02 0.83
C PHE A 102 18.54 10.04 1.93
N GLY A 103 17.89 8.88 2.01
CA GLY A 103 18.28 7.79 2.91
C GLY A 103 19.70 7.31 2.63
N GLN A 104 20.02 7.02 1.37
CA GLN A 104 21.38 6.61 0.98
C GLN A 104 22.42 7.70 1.22
N LEU A 105 22.10 8.95 0.86
CA LEU A 105 22.98 10.09 1.15
C LEU A 105 23.30 10.19 2.65
N SER A 106 22.28 10.05 3.50
CA SER A 106 22.44 10.11 4.96
C SER A 106 23.26 8.94 5.49
N SER A 107 23.04 7.73 4.97
CA SER A 107 23.82 6.54 5.31
C SER A 107 25.29 6.65 4.87
N GLY A 108 25.56 7.11 3.65
CA GLY A 108 26.94 7.31 3.15
C GLY A 108 27.69 8.37 3.94
N LEU A 109 27.05 9.50 4.24
CA LEU A 109 27.63 10.54 5.13
C LEU A 109 27.88 10.01 6.54
N GLY A 110 26.96 9.21 7.09
CA GLY A 110 27.12 8.56 8.40
C GLY A 110 28.25 7.52 8.43
N ALA A 111 28.55 6.90 7.28
CA ALA A 111 29.68 6.00 7.09
C ALA A 111 31.02 6.72 6.84
N GLY A 112 31.02 8.06 6.77
CA GLY A 112 32.22 8.89 6.58
C GLY A 112 32.61 9.16 5.13
N GLU A 113 31.72 8.90 4.17
CA GLU A 113 31.96 9.23 2.76
C GLU A 113 31.91 10.73 2.48
N ASN A 114 32.62 11.16 1.44
CA ASN A 114 32.51 12.53 0.93
C ASN A 114 31.12 12.78 0.33
N PHE A 115 30.63 14.02 0.44
CA PHE A 115 29.30 14.40 -0.04
C PHE A 115 29.02 14.00 -1.50
N ILE A 116 30.03 14.13 -2.38
CA ILE A 116 29.89 13.79 -3.80
C ILE A 116 29.69 12.27 -3.96
N THR A 117 30.49 11.46 -3.27
CA THR A 117 30.40 9.99 -3.30
C THR A 117 29.08 9.51 -2.69
N ALA A 118 28.69 10.06 -1.55
CA ALA A 118 27.44 9.72 -0.88
C ALA A 118 26.22 10.11 -1.74
N ALA A 119 26.28 11.22 -2.48
CA ALA A 119 25.21 11.66 -3.38
C ALA A 119 25.15 10.87 -4.70
N SER A 120 26.25 10.22 -5.11
CA SER A 120 26.38 9.55 -6.41
C SER A 120 25.99 8.06 -6.42
N HIS A 121 25.44 7.53 -5.33
CA HIS A 121 25.00 6.12 -5.22
C HIS A 121 23.74 5.77 -6.05
N PHE A 122 23.54 6.41 -7.20
CA PHE A 122 22.38 6.18 -8.07
C PHE A 122 22.26 4.74 -8.56
N ASP A 123 23.39 4.04 -8.70
CA ASP A 123 23.47 2.66 -9.19
C ASP A 123 22.86 1.63 -8.23
N THR A 124 22.66 2.00 -6.95
CA THR A 124 22.08 1.09 -5.93
C THR A 124 20.78 1.63 -5.33
N ILE A 125 20.23 2.72 -5.89
CA ILE A 125 18.96 3.28 -5.39
C ILE A 125 17.85 2.26 -5.56
N ARG A 126 17.20 1.93 -4.45
CA ARG A 126 15.99 1.12 -4.46
C ARG A 126 14.87 1.85 -5.23
N ILE A 127 14.40 1.27 -6.33
CA ILE A 127 13.40 1.92 -7.20
C ILE A 127 12.01 1.83 -6.59
N LEU A 128 11.58 0.62 -6.20
CA LEU A 128 10.27 0.38 -5.61
C LEU A 128 10.37 0.33 -4.08
N GLY A 129 9.61 1.19 -3.41
CA GLY A 129 9.45 1.20 -1.97
C GLY A 129 7.99 1.48 -1.59
N VAL A 130 7.72 1.58 -0.30
CA VAL A 130 6.35 1.77 0.23
C VAL A 130 5.64 2.97 -0.41
N MET A 131 6.34 4.10 -0.57
CA MET A 131 5.76 5.32 -1.16
C MET A 131 5.42 5.16 -2.64
N GLN A 132 6.28 4.47 -3.40
CA GLN A 132 6.07 4.16 -4.82
C GLN A 132 4.90 3.20 -4.99
N ARG A 133 4.81 2.15 -4.16
CA ARG A 133 3.65 1.26 -4.11
C ARG A 133 2.37 2.02 -3.78
N LEU A 134 2.39 2.90 -2.79
CA LEU A 134 1.26 3.76 -2.42
C LEU A 134 0.82 4.63 -3.61
N ALA A 135 1.78 5.18 -4.37
CA ALA A 135 1.51 5.96 -5.57
C ALA A 135 0.83 5.12 -6.66
N LEU A 136 1.40 3.97 -7.00
CA LEU A 136 0.88 3.08 -8.04
C LEU A 136 -0.51 2.56 -7.66
N ALA A 137 -0.68 2.07 -6.43
CA ALA A 137 -1.95 1.56 -5.95
C ALA A 137 -3.04 2.65 -5.93
N TYR A 138 -2.69 3.87 -5.51
CA TYR A 138 -3.58 5.03 -5.64
C TYR A 138 -3.95 5.29 -7.10
N GLY A 139 -2.95 5.38 -7.99
CA GLY A 139 -3.14 5.73 -9.40
C GLY A 139 -4.07 4.76 -10.10
N PHE A 140 -3.78 3.46 -10.03
CA PHE A 140 -4.62 2.42 -10.62
C PHE A 140 -6.01 2.37 -10.00
N ALA A 141 -6.13 2.40 -8.66
CA ALA A 141 -7.44 2.35 -8.01
C ALA A 141 -8.30 3.58 -8.32
N ALA A 142 -7.69 4.76 -8.40
CA ALA A 142 -8.38 6.00 -8.76
C ALA A 142 -8.84 5.99 -10.22
N LEU A 143 -8.02 5.49 -11.15
CA LEU A 143 -8.39 5.30 -12.56
C LEU A 143 -9.55 4.29 -12.69
N ILE A 144 -9.44 3.14 -12.02
CA ILE A 144 -10.52 2.13 -11.99
C ILE A 144 -11.81 2.74 -11.42
N GLY A 145 -11.70 3.56 -10.38
CA GLY A 145 -12.83 4.24 -9.73
C GLY A 145 -13.56 5.27 -10.59
N ILE A 146 -12.95 5.79 -11.67
CA ILE A 146 -13.60 6.69 -12.64
C ILE A 146 -13.99 5.98 -13.95
N LEU A 147 -13.37 4.83 -14.25
CA LEU A 147 -13.64 4.08 -15.49
C LEU A 147 -14.73 3.01 -15.31
N PHE A 148 -14.86 2.44 -14.12
CA PHE A 148 -15.74 1.30 -13.88
C PHE A 148 -16.84 1.60 -12.88
N LYS A 149 -17.99 0.94 -13.06
CA LYS A 149 -19.11 1.03 -12.12
C LYS A 149 -18.76 0.28 -10.82
N PRO A 150 -19.32 0.67 -9.66
CA PRO A 150 -19.03 0.01 -8.38
C PRO A 150 -19.27 -1.50 -8.36
N LYS A 151 -20.23 -2.02 -9.13
CA LYS A 151 -20.45 -3.47 -9.28
C LYS A 151 -19.30 -4.17 -10.01
N GLN A 152 -18.72 -3.53 -11.03
CA GLN A 152 -17.57 -4.06 -11.76
C GLN A 152 -16.30 -4.00 -10.91
N ILE A 153 -16.14 -2.98 -10.05
CA ILE A 153 -15.01 -2.87 -9.12
C ILE A 153 -14.95 -4.09 -8.19
N VAL A 154 -16.08 -4.63 -7.73
CA VAL A 154 -16.11 -5.87 -6.92
C VAL A 154 -15.50 -7.05 -7.67
N TRP A 155 -15.85 -7.22 -8.95
CA TRP A 155 -15.27 -8.27 -9.79
C TRP A 155 -13.78 -8.04 -10.05
N ILE A 156 -13.36 -6.80 -10.27
CA ILE A 156 -11.94 -6.46 -10.43
C ILE A 156 -11.15 -6.81 -9.15
N ILE A 157 -11.68 -6.49 -7.96
CA ILE A 157 -11.05 -6.87 -6.68
C ILE A 157 -10.91 -8.40 -6.61
N ALA A 158 -11.97 -9.15 -6.90
CA ALA A 158 -11.94 -10.61 -6.87
C ALA A 158 -10.91 -11.16 -7.87
N THR A 159 -10.88 -10.66 -9.11
CA THR A 159 -9.90 -11.06 -10.13
C THR A 159 -8.47 -10.73 -9.72
N LEU A 160 -8.23 -9.56 -9.12
CA LEU A 160 -6.89 -9.19 -8.65
C LEU A 160 -6.41 -10.12 -7.52
N LEU A 161 -7.27 -10.43 -6.55
CA LEU A 161 -6.91 -11.30 -5.42
C LEU A 161 -6.76 -12.77 -5.83
N VAL A 162 -7.73 -13.31 -6.57
CA VAL A 162 -7.71 -14.71 -7.04
C VAL A 162 -6.62 -14.90 -8.09
N GLY A 163 -6.47 -13.96 -9.02
CA GLY A 163 -5.39 -13.99 -10.01
C GLY A 163 -4.02 -13.92 -9.36
N TYR A 164 -3.84 -13.05 -8.36
CA TYR A 164 -2.59 -12.99 -7.60
C TYR A 164 -2.32 -14.28 -6.83
N PHE A 165 -3.33 -14.89 -6.21
CA PHE A 165 -3.19 -16.19 -5.57
C PHE A 165 -2.66 -17.25 -6.54
N PHE A 166 -3.21 -17.36 -7.75
CA PHE A 166 -2.71 -18.30 -8.75
C PHE A 166 -1.29 -17.99 -9.22
N ILE A 167 -0.94 -16.70 -9.37
CA ILE A 167 0.44 -16.30 -9.69
C ILE A 167 1.40 -16.80 -8.60
N LEU A 168 1.04 -16.65 -7.33
CA LEU A 168 1.87 -17.16 -6.23
C LEU A 168 1.89 -18.70 -6.22
N PHE A 169 0.75 -19.35 -6.41
CA PHE A 169 0.65 -20.80 -6.34
C PHE A 169 1.47 -21.50 -7.43
N PHE A 170 1.42 -21.03 -8.68
CA PHE A 170 2.21 -21.61 -9.77
C PHE A 170 3.67 -21.11 -9.82
N GLY A 171 3.97 -20.01 -9.12
CA GLY A 171 5.25 -19.33 -9.18
C GLY A 171 6.11 -19.47 -7.93
N ASN A 172 5.90 -20.50 -7.10
CA ASN A 172 6.60 -20.68 -5.81
C ASN A 172 6.54 -19.42 -4.91
N GLY A 173 5.45 -18.66 -5.02
CA GLY A 173 5.29 -17.34 -4.41
C GLY A 173 5.16 -17.36 -2.88
N PHE A 174 4.93 -18.54 -2.30
CA PHE A 174 4.84 -18.74 -0.85
C PHE A 174 6.20 -19.03 -0.21
N GLU A 175 7.24 -19.34 -0.98
CA GLU A 175 8.56 -19.64 -0.43
C GLU A 175 9.43 -18.38 -0.34
N MET A 176 10.20 -18.29 0.74
CA MET A 176 11.21 -17.24 0.92
C MET A 176 12.48 -17.62 0.16
N SER A 177 12.45 -17.48 -1.17
CA SER A 177 13.51 -17.90 -2.09
C SER A 177 13.62 -16.95 -3.28
N GLU A 178 14.78 -16.88 -3.92
CA GLU A 178 14.94 -16.15 -5.20
C GLU A 178 14.19 -16.80 -6.36
N GLN A 179 13.79 -18.07 -6.20
CA GLN A 179 12.92 -18.76 -7.14
C GLN A 179 11.45 -18.31 -7.02
N ASN A 180 11.13 -17.44 -6.06
CA ASN A 180 9.81 -16.84 -5.93
C ASN A 180 9.53 -15.95 -7.15
N ILE A 181 8.37 -16.13 -7.78
CA ILE A 181 7.94 -15.36 -8.95
C ILE A 181 8.02 -13.85 -8.76
N ILE A 182 7.82 -13.35 -7.54
CA ILE A 182 7.96 -11.93 -7.20
C ILE A 182 9.41 -11.50 -7.42
N SER A 183 10.34 -12.24 -6.82
CA SER A 183 11.78 -12.00 -6.93
C SER A 183 12.23 -12.10 -8.40
N ILE A 184 11.85 -13.16 -9.11
CA ILE A 184 12.21 -13.36 -10.53
C ILE A 184 11.73 -12.18 -11.40
N VAL A 185 10.49 -11.74 -11.23
CA VAL A 185 9.95 -10.66 -12.07
C VAL A 185 10.59 -9.32 -11.72
N ASP A 186 10.76 -9.02 -10.44
CA ASP A 186 11.35 -7.74 -10.04
C ASP A 186 12.84 -7.66 -10.40
N GLN A 187 13.60 -8.76 -10.29
CA GLN A 187 15.00 -8.83 -10.74
C GLN A 187 15.12 -8.60 -12.25
N ASN A 188 14.24 -9.19 -13.04
CA ASN A 188 14.23 -9.00 -14.50
C ASN A 188 13.84 -7.58 -14.93
N LEU A 189 13.01 -6.89 -14.14
CA LEU A 189 12.53 -5.54 -14.47
C LEU A 189 13.47 -4.44 -13.99
N TRP A 190 14.00 -4.58 -12.77
CA TRP A 190 14.74 -3.51 -12.08
C TRP A 190 16.23 -3.83 -11.93
N GLY A 191 16.62 -5.09 -12.01
CA GLY A 191 17.96 -5.55 -11.67
C GLY A 191 18.19 -5.66 -10.16
N GLU A 192 19.07 -6.57 -9.75
CA GLU A 192 19.35 -6.86 -8.34
C GLU A 192 19.88 -5.66 -7.54
N ALA A 193 20.55 -4.72 -8.21
CA ALA A 193 21.12 -3.53 -7.58
C ALA A 193 20.06 -2.54 -7.06
N HIS A 194 18.85 -2.59 -7.62
CA HIS A 194 17.79 -1.63 -7.35
C HIS A 194 16.64 -2.19 -6.50
N MET A 195 16.87 -3.37 -5.90
CA MET A 195 15.90 -4.10 -5.09
C MET A 195 16.27 -4.08 -3.62
N TYR A 196 15.26 -4.31 -2.77
CA TYR A 196 15.50 -4.68 -1.39
C TYR A 196 16.23 -6.02 -1.28
N LYS A 197 17.08 -6.14 -0.25
CA LYS A 197 17.77 -7.37 0.09
C LYS A 197 17.40 -7.76 1.50
N ASP A 198 16.83 -8.94 1.65
CA ASP A 198 16.44 -9.52 2.94
C ASP A 198 17.40 -10.65 3.33
N TRP A 199 17.28 -11.18 4.54
CA TRP A 199 18.08 -12.30 5.01
C TRP A 199 17.23 -13.56 5.17
N GLY A 200 17.49 -14.57 4.34
CA GLY A 200 16.86 -15.88 4.44
C GLY A 200 17.70 -16.90 5.20
N PRO A 201 17.23 -18.16 5.26
CA PRO A 201 17.92 -19.26 5.93
C PRO A 201 19.33 -19.54 5.36
N ASP A 202 19.50 -19.34 4.05
CA ASP A 202 20.73 -19.68 3.30
C ASP A 202 21.62 -18.47 2.97
N GLY A 203 21.27 -17.26 3.45
CA GLY A 203 22.03 -16.03 3.20
C GLY A 203 21.16 -14.84 2.78
N GLN A 204 21.80 -13.83 2.18
CA GLN A 204 21.10 -12.65 1.67
C GLN A 204 20.29 -13.02 0.41
N ILE A 205 18.99 -12.75 0.42
CA ILE A 205 18.06 -13.02 -0.68
C ILE A 205 17.64 -11.70 -1.31
N THR A 206 17.70 -11.62 -2.64
CA THR A 206 17.22 -10.44 -3.37
C THR A 206 15.72 -10.57 -3.65
N LEU A 207 14.91 -10.19 -2.66
CA LEU A 207 13.45 -10.21 -2.73
C LEU A 207 12.89 -8.86 -2.30
N ASP A 208 12.16 -8.20 -3.20
CA ASP A 208 11.56 -6.90 -2.91
C ASP A 208 10.08 -7.07 -2.52
N PRO A 209 9.74 -6.89 -1.23
CA PRO A 209 8.35 -7.02 -0.79
C PRO A 209 7.48 -5.89 -1.33
N GLU A 210 8.07 -4.79 -1.84
CA GLU A 210 7.45 -3.61 -2.45
C GLU A 210 7.37 -3.62 -3.99
N GLY A 211 7.74 -4.75 -4.59
CA GLY A 211 7.71 -5.06 -6.02
C GLY A 211 6.43 -4.75 -6.81
N LEU A 212 6.54 -4.87 -8.13
CA LEU A 212 5.45 -4.53 -9.05
C LEU A 212 4.32 -5.55 -8.95
N LEU A 213 4.63 -6.84 -8.97
CA LEU A 213 3.64 -7.91 -8.84
C LEU A 213 2.92 -7.86 -7.48
N SER A 214 3.68 -7.64 -6.41
CA SER A 214 3.16 -7.52 -5.05
C SER A 214 2.34 -6.22 -4.82
N THR A 215 2.30 -5.31 -5.81
CA THR A 215 1.40 -4.14 -5.81
C THR A 215 -0.03 -4.49 -6.26
N LEU A 216 -0.27 -5.62 -6.93
CA LEU A 216 -1.61 -6.07 -7.34
C LEU A 216 -2.59 -6.22 -6.16
N PRO A 217 -2.28 -6.97 -5.08
CA PRO A 217 -3.15 -7.05 -3.91
C PRO A 217 -3.31 -5.69 -3.21
N SER A 218 -2.30 -4.81 -3.31
CA SER A 218 -2.37 -3.44 -2.77
C SER A 218 -3.41 -2.59 -3.51
N ILE A 219 -3.50 -2.69 -4.84
CA ILE A 219 -4.57 -2.05 -5.64
C ILE A 219 -5.94 -2.55 -5.19
N ALA A 220 -6.09 -3.87 -5.04
CA ALA A 220 -7.34 -4.47 -4.58
C ALA A 220 -7.75 -3.94 -3.20
N HIS A 221 -6.79 -3.79 -2.27
CA HIS A 221 -7.05 -3.25 -0.93
C HIS A 221 -7.50 -1.78 -0.95
N VAL A 222 -6.90 -0.93 -1.80
CA VAL A 222 -7.36 0.46 -2.01
C VAL A 222 -8.77 0.48 -2.61
N LEU A 223 -9.09 -0.42 -3.54
CA LEU A 223 -10.43 -0.53 -4.13
C LEU A 223 -11.48 -1.00 -3.10
N ILE A 224 -11.12 -1.91 -2.18
CA ILE A 224 -11.98 -2.27 -1.04
C ILE A 224 -12.26 -1.01 -0.21
N GLY A 225 -11.22 -0.26 0.17
CA GLY A 225 -11.38 1.02 0.87
C GLY A 225 -12.26 2.02 0.09
N PHE A 226 -12.12 2.07 -1.23
CA PHE A 226 -12.94 2.92 -2.10
C PHE A 226 -14.44 2.54 -2.04
N LEU A 227 -14.77 1.25 -2.07
CA LEU A 227 -16.15 0.77 -1.92
C LEU A 227 -16.72 1.04 -0.52
N PHE A 228 -15.91 0.91 0.53
CA PHE A 228 -16.29 1.32 1.88
C PHE A 228 -16.52 2.83 1.95
N GLY A 229 -15.70 3.64 1.28
CA GLY A 229 -15.90 5.08 1.14
C GLY A 229 -17.25 5.42 0.50
N LYS A 230 -17.63 4.69 -0.56
CA LYS A 230 -18.95 4.78 -1.18
C LYS A 230 -20.07 4.48 -0.17
N MET A 231 -19.96 3.34 0.50
CA MET A 231 -20.95 2.89 1.49
C MET A 231 -21.12 3.91 2.63
N ILE A 232 -20.02 4.44 3.18
CA ILE A 232 -20.07 5.44 4.26
C ILE A 232 -20.80 6.71 3.79
N VAL A 233 -20.52 7.16 2.57
CA VAL A 233 -21.12 8.40 2.04
C VAL A 233 -22.60 8.23 1.68
N GLU A 234 -23.00 7.09 1.11
CA GLU A 234 -24.38 6.84 0.70
C GLU A 234 -25.35 6.65 1.88
N ASN A 235 -24.89 6.05 2.97
CA ASN A 235 -25.71 5.88 4.16
C ASN A 235 -25.66 7.16 5.00
N LYS A 236 -26.78 7.87 5.19
CA LYS A 236 -26.83 9.10 6.02
C LYS A 236 -26.91 8.82 7.52
N ASN A 237 -27.50 7.69 7.91
CA ASN A 237 -27.64 7.29 9.31
C ASN A 237 -26.33 6.65 9.82
N ASN A 238 -25.78 7.19 10.90
CA ASN A 238 -24.55 6.70 11.51
C ASN A 238 -24.68 5.26 12.04
N HIS A 239 -25.83 4.86 12.59
CA HIS A 239 -26.05 3.48 13.01
C HIS A 239 -25.91 2.51 11.85
N LYS A 240 -26.54 2.81 10.70
CA LYS A 240 -26.43 2.00 9.49
C LYS A 240 -25.01 1.98 8.90
N ARG A 241 -24.25 3.07 9.06
CA ARG A 241 -22.83 3.10 8.65
C ARG A 241 -22.02 2.12 9.48
N VAL A 242 -22.11 2.23 10.81
CA VAL A 242 -21.35 1.38 11.74
C VAL A 242 -21.75 -0.08 11.56
N GLU A 243 -23.05 -0.37 11.52
CA GLU A 243 -23.57 -1.72 11.28
C GLU A 243 -22.99 -2.35 10.02
N LYS A 244 -23.06 -1.66 8.87
CA LYS A 244 -22.53 -2.21 7.61
C LYS A 244 -21.01 -2.35 7.62
N VAL A 245 -20.28 -1.41 8.23
CA VAL A 245 -18.82 -1.52 8.37
C VAL A 245 -18.47 -2.74 9.22
N MET A 246 -19.18 -2.96 10.33
CA MET A 246 -18.98 -4.11 11.21
C MET A 246 -19.30 -5.42 10.50
N ILE A 247 -20.42 -5.52 9.80
CA ILE A 247 -20.81 -6.74 9.06
C ILE A 247 -19.77 -7.07 7.98
N TRP A 248 -19.48 -6.13 7.07
CA TRP A 248 -18.54 -6.40 5.98
C TRP A 248 -17.10 -6.57 6.48
N GLY A 249 -16.69 -5.82 7.50
CA GLY A 249 -15.39 -6.00 8.14
C GLY A 249 -15.24 -7.39 8.76
N THR A 250 -16.28 -7.86 9.46
CA THR A 250 -16.32 -9.20 10.06
C THR A 250 -16.27 -10.28 8.98
N VAL A 251 -17.09 -10.17 7.93
CA VAL A 251 -17.10 -11.13 6.81
C VAL A 251 -15.73 -11.22 6.14
N LEU A 252 -15.09 -10.08 5.84
CA LEU A 252 -13.75 -10.07 5.23
C LEU A 252 -12.68 -10.63 6.17
N ALA A 253 -12.75 -10.32 7.46
CA ALA A 253 -11.82 -10.85 8.45
C ALA A 253 -11.92 -12.38 8.59
N PHE A 254 -13.15 -12.92 8.68
CA PHE A 254 -13.36 -14.36 8.72
C PHE A 254 -12.97 -15.05 7.41
N ALA A 255 -13.26 -14.44 6.26
CA ALA A 255 -12.83 -14.96 4.97
C ALA A 255 -11.29 -15.05 4.87
N GLY A 256 -10.57 -14.00 5.32
CA GLY A 256 -9.12 -14.02 5.38
C GLY A 256 -8.56 -15.07 6.35
N LEU A 257 -9.19 -15.20 7.53
CA LEU A 257 -8.80 -16.20 8.52
C LEU A 257 -9.01 -17.64 8.02
N LEU A 258 -10.10 -17.91 7.29
CA LEU A 258 -10.33 -19.23 6.68
C LEU A 258 -9.28 -19.57 5.61
N LEU A 259 -8.85 -18.58 4.82
CA LEU A 259 -7.78 -18.76 3.84
C LEU A 259 -6.40 -18.98 4.46
N GLN A 260 -6.22 -18.68 5.74
CA GLN A 260 -4.98 -18.97 6.46
C GLN A 260 -4.85 -20.46 6.85
N TYR A 261 -5.97 -21.20 6.93
CA TYR A 261 -6.01 -22.60 7.35
C TYR A 261 -6.02 -23.62 6.19
N GLY A 262 -6.05 -23.16 4.94
CA GLY A 262 -6.05 -24.00 3.74
C GLY A 262 -4.77 -23.83 2.93
#